data_AF-A0AAV0VHD3-F1
#
_entry.id   AF-A0AAV0VHD3-F1
#
_cell.length_a   1.000
_cell.length_b   1.000
_cell.length_c   1.000
_cell.angle_alpha   90.00
_cell.angle_beta   90.00
_cell.angle_gamma   90.00
#
_symmetry.space_group_name_H-M   'P 1'
#
loop_
_entity.id
_entity.type
_entity.pdbx_description
1 polymer ?
#
loop_
_entity_poly.entity_id
_entity_poly.type
_entity_poly.pdbx_seq_one_letter_code
_entity_poly.pdbx_strand_id
1 'polypeptide(L)'
;MDNECTYCQALKYRNEPTGLCCANGKIKLPVPRCPVEPLLSYLIDIIAIINDLKEPTEISASNGETYKKQEIILIDEGIKTIVLNLRNDNINNFEGKKNDIIAISNVKIGEYKTQKTLVLTSASQIIINPDFPEANRLKEEFRRIEKKDIENVKFTKINLIQNLEDQIFININAVIDAVGEVDNVFSKNGQIYDKKEIVLIDDSNEKITLTLWNEFATNFMGKQNTKITLRNTKISNYKNQRYLTLNRQSIVSYDVDKTTNIKFEEWFNRKYNKGCLFDDVNEHDMP
;
A
#
# COMPACT_ATOMS: atom_id res chain seq x y z
N MET A 1 11.16 -1.64 67.04
CA MET A 1 9.67 -1.63 66.96
C MET A 1 9.23 -1.86 68.40
N ASP A 2 9.05 -0.79 69.16
CA ASP A 2 9.14 -0.87 70.63
C ASP A 2 7.79 -0.57 71.32
N ASN A 3 6.75 -0.32 70.51
CA ASN A 3 5.42 0.02 71.00
C ASN A 3 4.42 -1.00 70.47
N GLU A 4 3.71 -1.68 71.36
CA GLU A 4 2.64 -2.62 70.98
C GLU A 4 1.28 -1.91 70.88
N CYS A 5 0.46 -2.39 69.96
CA CYS A 5 -0.92 -1.95 69.86
C CYS A 5 -1.73 -2.46 71.06
N THR A 6 -2.37 -1.56 71.81
CA THR A 6 -3.22 -1.92 72.95
C THR A 6 -4.46 -2.75 72.59
N TYR A 7 -4.83 -2.81 71.30
CA TYR A 7 -6.02 -3.53 70.83
C TYR A 7 -5.73 -4.89 70.19
N CYS A 8 -4.56 -5.08 69.59
CA CYS A 8 -4.21 -6.33 68.88
C CYS A 8 -2.80 -6.86 69.19
N GLN A 9 -2.06 -6.19 70.07
CA GLN A 9 -0.71 -6.55 70.50
C GLN A 9 0.34 -6.65 69.38
N ALA A 10 0.06 -6.13 68.19
CA ALA A 10 1.04 -6.04 67.11
C ALA A 10 2.08 -4.94 67.38
N LEU A 11 3.34 -5.21 67.00
CA LEU A 11 4.46 -4.26 67.11
C LEU A 11 4.30 -3.09 66.11
N LYS A 12 4.42 -1.86 66.60
CA LYS A 12 4.30 -0.61 65.83
C LYS A 12 5.66 0.00 65.48
N TYR A 13 5.66 0.80 64.41
CA TYR A 13 6.77 1.69 64.07
C TYR A 13 6.74 2.97 64.92
N ARG A 14 7.90 3.59 65.20
CA ARG A 14 8.04 4.74 66.13
C ARG A 14 7.17 5.96 65.79
N ASN A 15 6.79 6.13 64.51
CA ASN A 15 6.07 7.31 64.02
C ASN A 15 4.77 6.94 63.29
N GLU A 16 4.13 5.82 63.62
CA GLU A 16 2.88 5.41 62.99
C GLU A 16 1.71 6.34 63.39
N PRO A 17 0.92 6.88 62.43
CA PRO A 17 -0.24 7.70 62.73
C PRO A 17 -1.29 6.95 63.56
N THR A 18 -1.95 7.65 64.49
CA THR A 18 -3.01 7.08 65.33
C THR A 18 -4.14 6.52 64.48
N GLY A 19 -4.28 5.19 64.48
CA GLY A 19 -5.41 4.48 63.86
C GLY A 19 -5.09 3.62 62.63
N LEU A 20 -3.85 3.57 62.16
CA LEU A 20 -3.45 2.66 61.08
C LEU A 20 -3.59 1.18 61.47
N CYS A 21 -3.23 0.83 62.70
CA CYS A 21 -3.32 -0.55 63.17
C CYS A 21 -4.76 -0.99 63.50
N CYS A 22 -5.44 -0.35 64.48
CA CYS A 22 -6.74 -0.79 65.00
C CYS A 22 -7.61 0.32 65.61
N ALA A 23 -7.72 1.53 65.02
CA ALA A 23 -8.74 2.47 65.50
C ALA A 23 -10.17 2.06 65.11
N ASN A 24 -10.38 1.03 64.26
CA ASN A 24 -11.66 0.38 63.98
C ASN A 24 -11.44 -0.92 63.20
N GLY A 25 -11.27 -2.04 63.93
CA GLY A 25 -11.27 -3.45 63.49
C GLY A 25 -11.07 -3.79 62.01
N LYS A 26 -9.98 -4.52 61.69
CA LYS A 26 -9.58 -5.06 60.37
C LYS A 26 -9.81 -4.08 59.24
N ILE A 27 -8.75 -3.48 58.69
CA ILE A 27 -8.81 -2.70 57.44
C ILE A 27 -9.69 -3.46 56.44
N LYS A 28 -10.96 -3.06 56.34
CA LYS A 28 -11.86 -3.53 55.29
C LYS A 28 -11.44 -2.71 54.10
N LEU A 29 -10.44 -3.19 53.38
CA LEU A 29 -10.25 -2.77 52.01
C LEU A 29 -11.64 -2.86 51.36
N PRO A 30 -12.12 -1.80 50.68
CA PRO A 30 -13.29 -1.96 49.84
C PRO A 30 -13.00 -3.18 48.97
N VAL A 31 -13.94 -4.15 48.94
CA VAL A 31 -13.76 -5.33 48.09
C VAL A 31 -13.43 -4.77 46.71
N PRO A 32 -12.22 -5.01 46.15
CA PRO A 32 -11.92 -4.51 44.83
C PRO A 32 -13.02 -5.07 43.95
N ARG A 33 -13.84 -4.18 43.38
CA ARG A 33 -14.84 -4.62 42.42
C ARG A 33 -14.02 -5.29 41.34
N CYS A 34 -14.26 -6.58 41.10
CA CYS A 34 -13.75 -7.18 39.88
C CYS A 34 -14.18 -6.22 38.76
N PRO A 35 -13.24 -5.75 37.92
CA PRO A 35 -13.61 -4.89 36.81
C PRO A 35 -14.81 -5.54 36.11
N VAL A 36 -15.82 -4.71 35.82
CA VAL A 36 -17.16 -5.17 35.39
C VAL A 36 -17.08 -6.03 34.12
N GLU A 37 -15.95 -5.97 33.43
CA GLU A 37 -15.54 -6.86 32.36
C GLU A 37 -14.10 -7.32 32.65
N PRO A 38 -13.73 -8.59 32.36
CA PRO A 38 -12.32 -8.92 32.26
C PRO A 38 -11.67 -7.92 31.31
N LEU A 39 -10.50 -7.39 31.67
CA LEU A 39 -9.65 -6.61 30.75
C LEU A 39 -9.08 -7.54 29.66
N LEU A 40 -9.95 -8.28 28.96
CA LEU A 40 -9.74 -8.66 27.59
C LEU A 40 -9.94 -7.40 26.74
N SER A 41 -9.05 -6.42 26.92
CA SER A 41 -8.56 -5.75 25.72
C SER A 41 -8.16 -6.89 24.80
N TYR A 42 -8.87 -7.08 23.69
CA TYR A 42 -8.57 -8.14 22.72
C TYR A 42 -7.19 -7.86 22.15
N LEU A 43 -6.17 -8.25 22.91
CA LEU A 43 -4.80 -8.36 22.48
C LEU A 43 -4.78 -9.61 21.62
N ILE A 44 -4.42 -9.42 20.38
CA ILE A 44 -4.32 -10.50 19.42
C ILE A 44 -2.92 -10.49 18.84
N ASP A 45 -2.55 -11.65 18.30
CA ASP A 45 -1.38 -11.77 17.46
C ASP A 45 -1.87 -11.83 16.01
N ILE A 46 -1.20 -11.11 15.12
CA ILE A 46 -1.55 -11.07 13.71
C ILE A 46 -0.33 -11.26 12.82
N ILE A 47 -0.59 -11.78 11.62
CA ILE A 47 0.35 -11.87 10.52
C ILE A 47 -0.35 -11.25 9.31
N ALA A 48 0.31 -10.28 8.68
CA ALA A 48 -0.26 -9.55 7.55
C ALA A 48 0.82 -9.10 6.57
N ILE A 49 0.42 -8.68 5.38
CA ILE A 49 1.29 -8.05 4.39
C ILE A 49 1.08 -6.53 4.44
N ILE A 50 2.17 -5.77 4.38
CA ILE A 50 2.12 -4.32 4.29
C ILE A 50 1.74 -3.92 2.86
N ASN A 51 0.52 -3.43 2.68
CA ASN A 51 0.03 -2.99 1.37
C ASN A 51 0.43 -1.54 1.07
N ASP A 52 0.39 -0.68 2.07
CA ASP A 52 0.70 0.74 1.91
C ASP A 52 1.17 1.37 3.22
N LEU A 53 2.02 2.39 3.13
CA LEU A 53 2.47 3.20 4.25
C LEU A 53 2.17 4.66 3.94
N LYS A 54 1.24 5.26 4.68
CA LYS A 54 0.95 6.69 4.53
C LYS A 54 2.06 7.53 5.14
N GLU A 55 2.19 8.76 4.67
CA GLU A 55 3.09 9.74 5.28
C GLU A 55 2.66 10.06 6.73
N PRO A 56 3.60 10.23 7.68
CA PRO A 56 3.29 10.62 9.04
C PRO A 56 2.59 11.99 9.09
N THR A 57 1.56 12.08 9.93
CA THR A 57 0.78 13.31 10.17
C THR A 57 0.90 13.75 11.62
N GLU A 58 0.88 15.06 11.86
CA GLU A 58 0.86 15.61 13.21
C GLU A 58 -0.59 15.77 13.69
N ILE A 59 -0.87 15.28 14.89
CA ILE A 59 -2.18 15.37 15.53
C ILE A 59 -2.04 16.13 16.83
N SER A 60 -2.87 17.16 17.01
CA SER A 60 -3.07 17.85 18.28
C SER A 60 -4.13 17.13 19.10
N ALA A 61 -3.75 16.66 20.28
CA ALA A 61 -4.66 16.12 21.28
C ALA A 61 -5.43 17.25 21.99
N SER A 62 -6.56 16.90 22.59
CA SER A 62 -7.48 17.84 23.27
C SER A 62 -6.85 18.59 24.45
N ASN A 63 -5.76 18.04 25.00
CA ASN A 63 -4.96 18.61 26.09
C ASN A 63 -3.85 19.57 25.58
N GLY A 64 -3.75 19.80 24.27
CA GLY A 64 -2.73 20.66 23.66
C GLY A 64 -1.41 19.96 23.31
N GLU A 65 -1.25 18.68 23.67
CA GLU A 65 -0.07 17.89 23.27
C GLU A 65 -0.16 17.52 21.79
N THR A 66 0.97 17.55 21.07
CA THR A 66 1.04 17.07 19.69
C THR A 66 1.76 15.74 19.63
N TYR A 67 1.27 14.83 18.79
CA TYR A 67 1.92 13.55 18.53
C TYR A 67 1.89 13.22 17.04
N LYS A 68 2.91 12.50 16.56
CA LYS A 68 2.94 12.00 15.18
C LYS A 68 2.17 10.70 15.08
N LYS A 69 1.34 10.59 14.05
CA LYS A 69 0.58 9.39 13.70
C LYS A 69 0.93 8.97 12.28
N GLN A 70 1.27 7.70 12.10
CA GLN A 70 1.42 7.09 10.78
C GLN A 70 0.44 5.94 10.63
N GLU A 71 -0.21 5.85 9.47
CA GLU A 71 -1.14 4.78 9.14
C GLU A 71 -0.49 3.80 8.18
N ILE A 72 -0.49 2.53 8.56
CA ILE A 72 -0.03 1.43 7.71
C ILE A 72 -1.25 0.58 7.35
N ILE A 73 -1.44 0.33 6.07
CA ILE A 73 -2.52 -0.50 5.55
C ILE A 73 -1.98 -1.92 5.43
N LEU A 74 -2.58 -2.84 6.18
CA LEU A 74 -2.23 -4.25 6.23
C LEU A 74 -3.29 -5.09 5.51
N ILE A 75 -2.88 -6.19 4.90
CA ILE A 75 -3.76 -7.19 4.28
C ILE A 75 -3.56 -8.54 4.99
N ASP A 76 -4.66 -9.14 5.43
CA ASP A 76 -4.67 -10.49 6.03
C ASP A 76 -4.86 -11.61 4.97
N GLU A 77 -4.89 -12.86 5.43
CA GLU A 77 -5.16 -14.05 4.59
C GLU A 77 -6.50 -13.99 3.84
N GLY A 78 -7.48 -13.26 4.36
CA GLY A 78 -8.80 -13.08 3.75
C GLY A 78 -8.86 -11.93 2.74
N ILE A 79 -7.73 -11.31 2.40
CA ILE A 79 -7.64 -10.09 1.56
C ILE A 79 -8.44 -8.93 2.18
N LYS A 80 -8.60 -8.92 3.50
CA LYS A 80 -9.24 -7.82 4.21
C LYS A 80 -8.18 -6.82 4.63
N THR A 81 -8.49 -5.55 4.41
CA THR A 81 -7.60 -4.47 4.83
C THR A 81 -7.87 -4.08 6.27
N ILE A 82 -6.81 -3.93 7.05
CA ILE A 82 -6.86 -3.39 8.40
C ILE A 82 -5.78 -2.32 8.57
N VAL A 83 -6.11 -1.26 9.32
CA VAL A 83 -5.19 -0.14 9.52
C VAL A 83 -4.46 -0.30 10.85
N LEU A 84 -3.13 -0.33 10.80
CA LEU A 84 -2.25 -0.19 11.95
C LEU A 84 -1.89 1.28 12.15
N ASN A 85 -2.16 1.79 13.35
CA ASN A 85 -1.81 3.15 13.73
C ASN A 85 -0.51 3.15 14.56
N LEU A 86 0.57 3.67 13.99
CA LEU A 86 1.82 3.93 14.69
C LEU A 86 1.81 5.33 15.31
N ARG A 87 2.50 5.47 16.45
CA ARG A 87 2.63 6.74 17.18
C ARG A 87 4.06 6.97 17.66
N ASN A 88 4.52 8.21 17.57
CA ASN A 88 5.80 8.70 18.13
C ASN A 88 6.97 7.74 17.86
N ASP A 89 7.58 7.19 18.91
CA ASP A 89 8.78 6.34 18.82
C ASP A 89 8.57 5.09 17.96
N ASN A 90 7.34 4.58 17.87
CA ASN A 90 7.02 3.45 17.00
C ASN A 90 7.18 3.78 15.52
N ILE A 91 7.09 5.07 15.13
CA ILE A 91 7.30 5.50 13.73
C ILE A 91 8.78 5.47 13.39
N ASN A 92 9.64 5.96 14.30
CA ASN A 92 11.07 6.08 14.05
C ASN A 92 11.76 4.71 13.96
N ASN A 93 11.24 3.71 14.67
CA ASN A 93 11.81 2.36 14.73
C ASN A 93 11.16 1.38 13.74
N PHE A 94 10.23 1.85 12.91
CA PHE A 94 9.53 1.00 11.95
C PHE A 94 10.30 0.91 10.63
N GLU A 95 10.83 -0.27 10.31
CA GLU A 95 11.64 -0.51 9.11
C GLU A 95 10.90 -1.28 7.99
N GLY A 96 9.62 -1.60 8.18
CA GLY A 96 8.83 -2.34 7.21
C GLY A 96 8.57 -1.54 5.94
N LYS A 97 8.53 -2.21 4.79
CA LYS A 97 8.24 -1.64 3.47
C LYS A 97 6.99 -2.27 2.86
N LYS A 98 6.48 -1.64 1.79
CA LYS A 98 5.41 -2.23 0.99
C LYS A 98 5.82 -3.64 0.51
N ASN A 99 4.89 -4.57 0.63
CA ASN A 99 4.99 -6.01 0.34
C ASN A 99 5.85 -6.82 1.34
N ASP A 100 6.40 -6.20 2.39
CA ASP A 100 6.96 -6.97 3.50
C ASP A 100 5.86 -7.62 4.33
N ILE A 101 6.21 -8.72 4.99
CA ILE A 101 5.33 -9.41 5.94
C ILE A 101 5.58 -8.82 7.32
N ILE A 102 4.51 -8.60 8.07
CA ILE A 102 4.58 -8.12 9.43
C ILE A 102 3.86 -9.11 10.36
N ALA A 103 4.56 -9.54 11.41
CA ALA A 103 3.94 -10.18 12.56
C ALA A 103 3.86 -9.15 13.68
N ILE A 104 2.70 -9.09 14.35
CA ILE A 104 2.52 -8.23 15.52
C ILE A 104 1.91 -9.07 16.63
N SER A 105 2.62 -9.18 17.75
CA SER A 105 2.08 -9.82 18.95
C SER A 105 1.53 -8.80 19.94
N ASN A 106 0.55 -9.19 20.74
CA ASN A 106 -0.10 -8.37 21.75
C ASN A 106 -0.63 -7.02 21.20
N VAL A 107 -1.17 -7.01 19.99
CA VAL A 107 -1.74 -5.79 19.40
C VAL A 107 -3.18 -5.60 19.85
N LYS A 108 -3.52 -4.38 20.26
CA LYS A 108 -4.88 -4.05 20.69
C LYS A 108 -5.75 -3.74 19.49
N ILE A 109 -6.92 -4.37 19.43
CA ILE A 109 -8.00 -3.92 18.55
C ILE A 109 -8.61 -2.65 19.14
N GLY A 110 -8.44 -1.53 18.44
CA GLY A 110 -9.13 -0.28 18.70
C GLY A 110 -10.31 -0.11 17.76
N GLU A 111 -11.32 0.63 18.20
CA GLU A 111 -12.42 1.06 17.34
C GLU A 111 -12.48 2.58 17.35
N TYR A 112 -12.42 3.19 16.17
CA TYR A 112 -12.60 4.62 16.01
C TYR A 112 -13.74 4.87 15.04
N LYS A 113 -14.78 5.54 15.54
CA LYS A 113 -16.09 5.67 14.86
C LYS A 113 -16.70 4.29 14.58
N THR A 114 -16.58 3.78 13.36
CA THR A 114 -17.12 2.49 12.89
C THR A 114 -16.04 1.59 12.30
N GLN A 115 -14.77 2.01 12.34
CA GLN A 115 -13.65 1.27 11.78
C GLN A 115 -12.82 0.64 12.88
N LYS A 116 -12.61 -0.67 12.75
CA LYS A 116 -11.64 -1.40 13.58
C LYS A 116 -10.24 -1.09 13.09
N THR A 117 -9.34 -0.84 14.02
CA THR A 117 -7.94 -0.50 13.78
C THR A 117 -7.06 -1.25 14.75
N LEU A 118 -5.78 -1.36 14.42
CA LEU A 118 -4.78 -1.94 15.29
C LEU A 118 -3.97 -0.83 15.94
N VAL A 119 -3.76 -0.98 17.24
CA VAL A 119 -3.01 -0.03 18.07
C VAL A 119 -1.97 -0.79 18.87
N LEU A 120 -0.72 -0.37 18.75
CA LEU A 120 0.36 -0.94 19.55
C LEU A 120 0.21 -0.56 21.02
N THR A 121 0.49 -1.52 21.88
CA THR A 121 0.60 -1.36 23.33
C THR A 121 2.07 -1.41 23.75
N SER A 122 2.37 -1.11 25.01
CA SER A 122 3.73 -1.26 25.55
C SER A 122 4.24 -2.71 25.51
N ALA A 123 3.36 -3.70 25.42
CA ALA A 123 3.70 -5.11 25.32
C ALA A 123 3.74 -5.62 23.87
N SER A 124 3.41 -4.77 22.88
CA SER A 124 3.38 -5.17 21.48
C SER A 124 4.79 -5.39 20.94
N GLN A 125 4.96 -6.47 20.17
CA GLN A 125 6.22 -6.78 19.49
C GLN A 125 5.95 -6.84 17.99
N ILE A 126 6.77 -6.16 17.19
CA ILE A 126 6.70 -6.20 15.73
C ILE A 126 7.90 -6.96 15.21
N ILE A 127 7.66 -7.89 14.28
CA ILE A 127 8.71 -8.56 13.52
C ILE A 127 8.40 -8.37 12.04
N ILE A 128 9.35 -7.80 11.30
CA ILE A 128 9.29 -7.63 9.85
C ILE A 128 9.95 -8.83 9.19
N ASN A 129 9.33 -9.35 8.13
CA ASN A 129 9.74 -10.54 7.38
C ASN A 129 10.11 -11.71 8.29
N PRO A 130 9.21 -12.14 9.17
CA PRO A 130 9.48 -13.24 10.08
C PRO A 130 9.62 -14.56 9.32
N ASP A 131 10.46 -15.45 9.83
CA ASP A 131 10.73 -16.77 9.26
C ASP A 131 9.89 -17.85 9.96
N PHE A 132 8.58 -17.83 9.75
CA PHE A 132 7.66 -18.90 10.17
C PHE A 132 6.77 -19.37 9.00
N PRO A 133 6.30 -20.64 9.01
CA PRO A 133 5.57 -21.23 7.89
C PRO A 133 4.33 -20.44 7.44
N GLU A 134 3.59 -19.87 8.38
CA GLU A 134 2.37 -19.11 8.14
C GLU A 134 2.63 -17.81 7.36
N ALA A 135 3.74 -17.11 7.66
CA ALA A 135 4.17 -15.92 6.91
C ALA A 135 4.56 -16.31 5.49
N ASN A 136 5.38 -17.36 5.34
CA ASN A 136 5.79 -17.83 4.02
C ASN A 136 4.58 -18.22 3.16
N ARG A 137 3.60 -18.92 3.74
CA ARG A 137 2.34 -19.26 3.07
C ARG A 137 1.56 -18.02 2.63
N LEU A 138 1.37 -17.04 3.52
CA LEU A 138 0.68 -15.79 3.21
C LEU A 138 1.36 -15.03 2.06
N LYS A 139 2.70 -15.01 2.04
CA LYS A 139 3.51 -14.42 0.97
C LYS A 139 3.21 -15.05 -0.38
N GLU A 140 3.21 -16.38 -0.43
CA GLU A 140 3.00 -17.13 -1.66
C GLU A 140 1.56 -16.98 -2.16
N GLU A 141 0.59 -17.03 -1.26
CA GLU A 141 -0.82 -16.84 -1.59
C GLU A 141 -1.09 -15.45 -2.14
N PHE A 142 -0.59 -14.40 -1.49
CA PHE A 142 -0.72 -13.02 -1.98
C PHE A 142 -0.05 -12.84 -3.34
N ARG A 143 1.16 -13.38 -3.54
CA ARG A 143 1.83 -13.37 -4.86
C ARG A 143 1.01 -14.07 -5.93
N ARG A 144 0.36 -15.19 -5.62
CA ARG A 144 -0.51 -15.91 -6.56
C ARG A 144 -1.75 -15.09 -6.90
N ILE A 145 -2.38 -14.44 -5.92
CA ILE A 145 -3.53 -13.56 -6.13
C ILE A 145 -3.12 -12.35 -6.97
N GLU A 146 -2.05 -11.65 -6.61
CA GLU A 146 -1.53 -10.53 -7.41
C GLU A 146 -1.22 -10.96 -8.83
N LYS A 147 -0.56 -12.11 -9.02
CA LYS A 147 -0.27 -12.65 -10.34
C LYS A 147 -1.54 -12.99 -11.12
N LYS A 148 -2.54 -13.60 -10.48
CA LYS A 148 -3.83 -13.92 -11.10
C LYS A 148 -4.61 -12.65 -11.46
N ASP A 149 -4.60 -11.64 -10.60
CA ASP A 149 -5.20 -10.34 -10.87
C ASP A 149 -4.48 -9.64 -12.02
N ILE A 150 -3.15 -9.76 -12.11
CA ILE A 150 -2.32 -9.30 -13.24
C ILE A 150 -2.66 -10.05 -14.53
N GLU A 151 -2.85 -11.38 -14.49
CA GLU A 151 -3.21 -12.20 -15.65
C GLU A 151 -4.65 -11.95 -16.12
N ASN A 152 -5.57 -11.62 -15.21
CA ASN A 152 -6.94 -11.26 -15.54
C ASN A 152 -7.11 -9.79 -15.98
N VAL A 153 -6.03 -9.00 -16.04
CA VAL A 153 -6.10 -7.62 -16.52
C VAL A 153 -6.52 -7.64 -17.99
N LYS A 154 -7.75 -7.19 -18.25
CA LYS A 154 -8.25 -6.99 -19.60
C LYS A 154 -7.55 -5.79 -20.25
N PHE A 155 -6.81 -6.05 -21.31
CA PHE A 155 -6.22 -5.04 -22.17
C PHE A 155 -7.14 -4.73 -23.36
N THR A 156 -7.30 -3.45 -23.63
CA THR A 156 -8.07 -2.91 -24.75
C THR A 156 -7.14 -2.61 -25.92
N LYS A 157 -7.50 -3.07 -27.11
CA LYS A 157 -6.79 -2.74 -28.36
C LYS A 157 -7.09 -1.31 -28.79
N ILE A 158 -6.10 -0.63 -29.37
CA ILE A 158 -6.20 0.76 -29.78
C ILE A 158 -7.30 0.95 -30.83
N ASN A 159 -7.42 0.05 -31.79
CA ASN A 159 -8.47 0.10 -32.82
C ASN A 159 -9.91 0.08 -32.27
N LEU A 160 -10.13 -0.44 -31.07
CA LEU A 160 -11.46 -0.49 -30.44
C LEU A 160 -11.83 0.80 -29.73
N ILE A 161 -10.86 1.67 -29.43
CA ILE A 161 -11.06 2.85 -28.56
C ILE A 161 -12.08 3.82 -29.13
N GLN A 162 -12.19 3.92 -30.46
CA GLN A 162 -13.15 4.82 -31.10
C GLN A 162 -14.62 4.47 -30.80
N ASN A 163 -14.90 3.20 -30.50
CA ASN A 163 -16.25 2.69 -30.27
C ASN A 163 -16.62 2.59 -28.78
N LEU A 164 -15.73 3.00 -27.87
CA LEU A 164 -15.96 2.89 -26.43
C LEU A 164 -16.72 4.09 -25.88
N GLU A 165 -17.21 4.02 -24.66
CA GLU A 165 -17.76 5.20 -23.98
C GLU A 165 -16.64 6.18 -23.60
N ASP A 166 -16.96 7.47 -23.47
CA ASP A 166 -16.02 8.47 -22.99
C ASP A 166 -15.83 8.34 -21.46
N GLN A 167 -14.72 8.85 -20.93
CA GLN A 167 -14.41 8.89 -19.48
C GLN A 167 -14.20 7.52 -18.81
N ILE A 168 -14.17 6.43 -19.57
CA ILE A 168 -13.84 5.10 -19.02
C ILE A 168 -12.32 4.94 -18.81
N PHE A 169 -11.98 4.03 -17.90
CA PHE A 169 -10.60 3.62 -17.64
C PHE A 169 -10.30 2.28 -18.31
N ILE A 170 -9.18 2.20 -19.02
CA ILE A 170 -8.75 1.01 -19.74
C ILE A 170 -7.27 0.72 -19.49
N ASN A 171 -6.87 -0.50 -19.81
CA ASN A 171 -5.48 -0.92 -19.83
C ASN A 171 -5.04 -1.13 -21.28
N ILE A 172 -3.85 -0.66 -21.67
CA ILE A 172 -3.33 -0.76 -23.03
C ILE A 172 -1.89 -1.25 -22.99
N ASN A 173 -1.55 -2.15 -23.91
CA ASN A 173 -0.16 -2.45 -24.28
C ASN A 173 0.12 -1.79 -25.63
N ALA A 174 1.20 -1.01 -25.70
CA ALA A 174 1.57 -0.28 -26.90
C ALA A 174 3.09 -0.13 -27.00
N VAL A 175 3.55 0.40 -28.13
CA VAL A 175 4.90 0.84 -28.40
C VAL A 175 4.85 2.35 -28.58
N ILE A 176 5.86 3.04 -28.07
CA ILE A 176 6.01 4.47 -28.29
C ILE A 176 6.47 4.70 -29.73
N ASP A 177 5.59 5.26 -30.56
CA ASP A 177 5.85 5.59 -31.96
C ASP A 177 6.54 6.95 -32.11
N ALA A 178 6.15 7.94 -31.30
CA ALA A 178 6.77 9.25 -31.26
C ALA A 178 6.63 9.89 -29.88
N VAL A 179 7.60 10.73 -29.51
CA VAL A 179 7.64 11.48 -28.25
C VAL A 179 7.72 12.97 -28.61
N GLY A 180 6.70 13.75 -28.25
CA GLY A 180 6.73 15.20 -28.37
C GLY A 180 7.56 15.86 -27.28
N GLU A 181 7.89 17.14 -27.48
CA GLU A 181 8.52 17.98 -26.46
C GLU A 181 7.50 18.42 -25.40
N VAL A 182 8.00 18.94 -24.27
CA VAL A 182 7.13 19.54 -23.24
C VAL A 182 6.77 20.95 -23.70
N ASP A 183 5.47 21.21 -23.81
CA ASP A 183 4.90 22.51 -24.12
C ASP A 183 4.20 23.10 -22.88
N ASN A 184 4.04 24.41 -22.82
CA ASN A 184 3.33 25.11 -21.75
C ASN A 184 2.00 25.63 -22.28
N VAL A 185 0.89 25.20 -21.67
CA VAL A 185 -0.45 25.66 -22.04
C VAL A 185 -1.15 26.40 -20.91
N PHE A 186 -1.97 27.38 -21.27
CA PHE A 186 -2.71 28.21 -20.33
C PHE A 186 -4.15 27.73 -20.17
N SER A 187 -4.58 27.61 -18.92
CA SER A 187 -5.98 27.45 -18.54
C SER A 187 -6.80 28.68 -18.88
N LYS A 188 -8.13 28.51 -18.93
CA LYS A 188 -9.08 29.63 -18.99
C LYS A 188 -8.89 30.62 -17.82
N ASN A 189 -8.37 30.15 -16.70
CA ASN A 189 -8.14 30.94 -15.49
C ASN A 189 -6.71 31.51 -15.40
N GLY A 190 -5.89 31.38 -16.46
CA GLY A 190 -4.50 31.86 -16.50
C GLY A 190 -3.46 30.93 -15.85
N GLN A 191 -3.88 29.81 -15.27
CA GLN A 191 -2.96 28.80 -14.73
C GLN A 191 -2.16 28.12 -15.86
N ILE A 192 -0.86 27.91 -15.65
CA ILE A 192 0.04 27.26 -16.60
C ILE A 192 0.08 25.75 -16.31
N TYR A 193 0.06 24.95 -17.37
CA TYR A 193 0.17 23.49 -17.33
C TYR A 193 1.26 23.04 -18.30
N ASP A 194 2.17 22.18 -17.85
CA ASP A 194 3.06 21.46 -18.75
C ASP A 194 2.25 20.39 -19.48
N LYS A 195 2.41 20.30 -20.80
CA LYS A 195 1.73 19.35 -21.68
C LYS A 195 2.76 18.60 -22.51
N LYS A 196 2.63 17.28 -22.61
CA LYS A 196 3.45 16.47 -23.52
C LYS A 196 2.58 15.45 -24.25
N GLU A 197 2.78 15.30 -25.55
CA GLU A 197 2.03 14.35 -26.37
C GLU A 197 2.92 13.21 -26.82
N ILE A 198 2.46 11.98 -26.57
CA ILE A 198 3.14 10.74 -26.94
C ILE A 198 2.25 9.99 -27.92
N VAL A 199 2.79 9.56 -29.04
CA VAL A 199 2.07 8.72 -30.00
C VAL A 199 2.34 7.28 -29.68
N LEU A 200 1.27 6.51 -29.50
CA LEU A 200 1.31 5.08 -29.16
C LEU A 200 0.75 4.27 -30.32
N ILE A 201 1.32 3.09 -30.54
CA ILE A 201 0.88 2.12 -31.55
C ILE A 201 0.85 0.71 -30.96
N ASP A 202 -0.14 -0.09 -31.32
CA ASP A 202 -0.23 -1.50 -30.90
C ASP A 202 -0.21 -2.45 -32.12
N ASP A 203 -0.41 -3.74 -31.85
CA ASP A 203 -0.48 -4.81 -32.85
C ASP A 203 -1.70 -4.75 -33.78
N SER A 204 -2.67 -3.86 -33.53
CA SER A 204 -3.69 -3.49 -34.52
C SER A 204 -3.18 -2.51 -35.58
N ASN A 205 -1.97 -1.97 -35.39
CA ASN A 205 -1.34 -0.90 -36.17
C ASN A 205 -2.08 0.45 -36.13
N GLU A 206 -3.11 0.59 -35.30
CA GLU A 206 -3.75 1.87 -35.05
C GLU A 206 -2.92 2.72 -34.06
N LYS A 207 -3.02 4.03 -34.22
CA LYS A 207 -2.30 4.99 -33.38
C LYS A 207 -3.25 5.76 -32.48
N ILE A 208 -2.79 6.08 -31.28
CA ILE A 208 -3.49 6.98 -30.36
C ILE A 208 -2.52 7.90 -29.64
N THR A 209 -2.96 9.13 -29.39
CA THR A 209 -2.21 10.10 -28.61
C THR A 209 -2.45 9.90 -27.12
N LEU A 210 -1.38 9.82 -26.34
CA LEU A 210 -1.38 9.96 -24.89
C LEU A 210 -0.93 11.38 -24.54
N THR A 211 -1.83 12.13 -23.92
CA THR A 211 -1.56 13.48 -23.43
C THR A 211 -1.22 13.43 -21.94
N LEU A 212 -0.01 13.85 -21.62
CA LEU A 212 0.55 13.94 -20.27
C LEU A 212 0.52 15.38 -19.79
N TRP A 213 0.30 15.55 -18.49
CA TRP A 213 0.14 16.86 -17.84
C TRP A 213 1.07 17.00 -16.63
N ASN A 214 1.64 18.18 -16.42
CA ASN A 214 2.47 18.55 -15.27
C ASN A 214 3.62 17.55 -15.01
N GLU A 215 3.70 17.00 -13.80
CA GLU A 215 4.71 15.99 -13.40
C GLU A 215 4.78 14.79 -14.35
N PHE A 216 3.65 14.37 -14.93
CA PHE A 216 3.65 13.28 -15.91
C PHE A 216 4.30 13.69 -17.23
N ALA A 217 4.20 14.97 -17.62
CA ALA A 217 4.83 15.49 -18.84
C ALA A 217 6.35 15.64 -18.65
N THR A 218 6.78 16.21 -17.52
CA THR A 218 8.20 16.50 -17.25
C THR A 218 8.99 15.23 -16.91
N ASN A 219 8.41 14.27 -16.19
CA ASN A 219 9.09 13.05 -15.76
C ASN A 219 8.91 11.86 -16.74
N PHE A 220 8.34 12.05 -17.93
CA PHE A 220 8.18 10.95 -18.88
C PHE A 220 9.53 10.51 -19.46
N MET A 221 9.97 9.30 -19.11
CA MET A 221 11.26 8.72 -19.50
C MET A 221 11.21 7.82 -20.75
N GLY A 222 10.00 7.59 -21.30
CA GLY A 222 9.82 6.67 -22.43
C GLY A 222 10.47 7.19 -23.72
N LYS A 223 11.13 6.28 -24.45
CA LYS A 223 11.78 6.57 -25.73
C LYS A 223 11.00 5.92 -26.88
N GLN A 224 11.21 6.43 -28.09
CA GLN A 224 10.68 5.81 -29.30
C GLN A 224 11.12 4.33 -29.38
N ASN A 225 10.22 3.47 -29.86
CA ASN A 225 10.38 2.02 -29.97
C ASN A 225 10.47 1.26 -28.64
N THR A 226 10.18 1.92 -27.51
CA THR A 226 10.06 1.23 -26.21
C THR A 226 8.63 0.69 -26.02
N LYS A 227 8.52 -0.55 -25.54
CA LYS A 227 7.25 -1.15 -25.10
C LYS A 227 6.76 -0.42 -23.85
N ILE A 228 5.50 -0.04 -23.84
CA ILE A 228 4.83 0.66 -22.75
C ILE A 228 3.51 -0.04 -22.42
N THR A 229 3.31 -0.31 -21.13
CA THR A 229 2.05 -0.77 -20.57
C THR A 229 1.43 0.37 -19.78
N LEU A 230 0.19 0.69 -20.11
CA LEU A 230 -0.62 1.69 -19.44
C LEU A 230 -1.76 1.00 -18.73
N ARG A 231 -1.83 1.08 -17.40
CA ARG A 231 -2.97 0.57 -16.62
C ARG A 231 -3.79 1.73 -16.07
N ASN A 232 -5.10 1.51 -15.98
CA ASN A 232 -6.07 2.48 -15.47
C ASN A 232 -5.93 3.87 -16.14
N THR A 233 -5.78 3.87 -17.46
CA THR A 233 -5.65 5.08 -18.28
C THR A 233 -7.01 5.52 -18.77
N LYS A 234 -7.26 6.83 -18.70
CA LYS A 234 -8.57 7.41 -19.02
C LYS A 234 -8.69 7.73 -20.51
N ILE A 235 -9.82 7.38 -21.10
CA ILE A 235 -10.20 7.83 -22.44
C ILE A 235 -10.85 9.21 -22.33
N SER A 236 -10.28 10.17 -23.05
CA SER A 236 -10.81 11.52 -23.17
C SER A 236 -11.12 11.84 -24.63
N ASN A 237 -12.07 12.74 -24.85
CA ASN A 237 -12.50 13.17 -26.17
C ASN A 237 -12.51 14.69 -26.23
N TYR A 238 -11.89 15.25 -27.25
CA TYR A 238 -11.94 16.67 -27.55
C TYR A 238 -12.13 16.86 -29.05
N LYS A 239 -13.19 17.58 -29.45
CA LYS A 239 -13.53 17.84 -30.87
C LYS A 239 -13.57 16.56 -31.73
N ASN A 240 -14.19 15.49 -31.23
CA ASN A 240 -14.24 14.16 -31.87
C ASN A 240 -12.89 13.46 -32.03
N GLN A 241 -11.82 13.97 -31.43
CA GLN A 241 -10.55 13.27 -31.36
C GLN A 241 -10.39 12.64 -29.97
N ARG A 242 -10.30 11.31 -29.95
CA ARG A 242 -10.02 10.56 -28.73
C ARG A 242 -8.53 10.52 -28.45
N TYR A 243 -8.20 10.65 -27.17
CA TYR A 243 -6.83 10.58 -26.66
C TYR A 243 -6.85 9.98 -25.26
N LEU A 244 -5.70 9.53 -24.82
CA LEU A 244 -5.48 8.94 -23.51
C LEU A 244 -4.94 10.00 -22.55
N THR A 245 -5.31 9.90 -21.28
CA THR A 245 -4.73 10.74 -20.21
C THR A 245 -4.42 9.89 -18.99
N LEU A 246 -3.31 10.19 -18.32
CA LEU A 246 -3.00 9.58 -17.03
C LEU A 246 -3.70 10.32 -15.88
N ASN A 247 -4.05 9.59 -14.83
CA ASN A 247 -4.47 10.12 -13.55
C ASN A 247 -3.53 9.61 -12.43
N ARG A 248 -3.79 10.01 -11.18
CA ARG A 248 -3.00 9.58 -10.02
C ARG A 248 -2.99 8.07 -9.77
N GLN A 249 -3.96 7.34 -10.31
CA GLN A 249 -4.08 5.89 -10.18
C GLN A 249 -3.58 5.16 -11.43
N SER A 250 -3.17 5.87 -12.48
CA SER A 250 -2.64 5.26 -13.68
C SER A 250 -1.23 4.76 -13.41
N ILE A 251 -0.95 3.54 -13.87
CA ILE A 251 0.38 2.94 -13.75
C ILE A 251 0.98 2.88 -15.13
N VAL A 252 2.18 3.46 -15.28
CA VAL A 252 3.00 3.37 -16.47
C VAL A 252 4.13 2.40 -16.18
N SER A 253 4.35 1.45 -17.07
CA SER A 253 5.43 0.49 -16.93
C SER A 253 6.09 0.27 -18.29
N TYR A 254 7.41 0.23 -18.29
CA TYR A 254 8.23 0.05 -19.50
C TYR A 254 8.74 -1.37 -19.56
N ASP A 255 8.81 -1.94 -20.77
CA ASP A 255 9.39 -3.26 -21.04
C ASP A 255 8.80 -4.39 -20.16
N VAL A 256 7.50 -4.34 -19.91
CA VAL A 256 6.82 -5.28 -19.00
C VAL A 256 6.75 -6.68 -19.60
N ASP A 257 7.00 -7.66 -18.73
CA ASP A 257 7.19 -9.08 -18.94
C ASP A 257 6.48 -9.78 -20.12
N LYS A 258 7.25 -10.65 -20.75
CA LYS A 258 6.96 -11.51 -21.92
C LYS A 258 5.73 -12.44 -21.79
N THR A 259 5.05 -12.48 -20.65
CA THR A 259 4.19 -13.62 -20.28
C THR A 259 2.70 -13.44 -20.57
N THR A 260 2.18 -12.21 -20.74
CA THR A 260 0.72 -12.00 -20.83
C THR A 260 0.15 -11.77 -22.24
N ASN A 261 0.95 -11.38 -23.24
CA ASN A 261 0.44 -11.15 -24.61
C ASN A 261 1.44 -11.57 -25.71
N ILE A 262 1.50 -12.89 -25.96
CA ILE A 262 2.38 -13.49 -26.98
C ILE A 262 2.21 -12.83 -28.36
N LYS A 263 0.97 -12.55 -28.78
CA LYS A 263 0.67 -11.92 -30.07
C LYS A 263 1.29 -10.53 -30.21
N PHE A 264 1.21 -9.72 -29.15
CA PHE A 264 1.81 -8.39 -29.13
C PHE A 264 3.33 -8.45 -29.21
N GLU A 265 3.95 -9.41 -28.51
CA GLU A 265 5.40 -9.62 -28.53
C GLU A 265 5.90 -10.07 -29.92
N GLU A 266 5.21 -11.01 -30.56
CA GLU A 266 5.50 -11.44 -31.93
C GLU A 266 5.37 -10.31 -32.94
N TRP A 267 4.33 -9.47 -32.81
CA TRP A 267 4.17 -8.28 -33.64
C TRP A 267 5.31 -7.28 -33.42
N PHE A 268 5.69 -7.02 -32.17
CA PHE A 268 6.79 -6.11 -31.83
C PHE A 268 8.09 -6.59 -32.47
N ASN A 269 8.44 -7.86 -32.27
CA ASN A 269 9.69 -8.42 -32.79
C ASN A 269 9.75 -8.38 -34.32
N ARG A 270 8.65 -8.70 -35.03
CA ARG A 270 8.60 -8.59 -36.50
C ARG A 270 8.77 -7.16 -37.00
N LYS A 271 8.24 -6.16 -36.27
CA LYS A 271 8.22 -4.76 -36.71
C LYS A 271 9.52 -4.03 -36.36
N TYR A 272 10.10 -4.30 -35.19
CA TYR A 272 11.22 -3.54 -34.63
C TYR A 272 12.53 -4.34 -34.51
N ASN A 273 12.49 -5.69 -34.44
CA ASN A 273 13.65 -6.56 -34.26
C ASN A 273 13.88 -7.50 -35.46
N LYS A 274 13.93 -6.95 -36.69
CA LYS A 274 14.14 -7.71 -37.94
C LYS A 274 15.47 -8.47 -38.06
N GLY A 275 16.31 -8.53 -37.03
CA GLY A 275 17.65 -9.13 -37.06
C GLY A 275 17.86 -10.37 -36.17
N CYS A 276 16.88 -10.79 -35.36
CA CYS A 276 17.00 -11.97 -34.51
C CYS A 276 15.79 -12.89 -34.67
N LEU A 277 15.49 -13.29 -35.91
CA LEU A 277 14.81 -14.57 -36.09
C LEU A 277 15.87 -15.63 -35.76
N PHE A 278 15.53 -16.53 -34.85
CA PHE A 278 16.35 -17.69 -34.53
C PHE A 278 16.77 -18.35 -35.84
N ASP A 279 18.06 -18.36 -36.14
CA ASP A 279 18.60 -19.31 -37.09
C ASP A 279 18.26 -20.68 -36.52
N ASP A 280 17.30 -21.38 -37.14
CA ASP A 280 17.10 -22.80 -36.93
C ASP A 280 18.46 -23.45 -37.16
N VAL A 281 19.06 -23.93 -36.07
CA VAL A 281 20.28 -24.72 -36.12
C VAL A 281 19.90 -25.99 -36.88
N ASN A 282 20.20 -26.01 -38.18
CA ASN A 282 20.15 -27.21 -38.98
C ASN A 282 21.11 -28.21 -38.35
N GLU A 283 20.56 -29.23 -37.68
CA GLU A 283 21.24 -30.48 -37.34
C GLU A 283 21.55 -31.28 -38.62
N HIS A 284 22.33 -30.72 -39.53
CA HIS A 284 22.99 -31.49 -40.59
C HIS A 284 24.24 -30.72 -40.99
N ASP A 285 25.33 -31.09 -40.32
CA ASP A 285 26.70 -31.15 -40.81
C ASP A 285 27.65 -30.63 -39.74
N MET A 286 28.20 -31.56 -38.97
CA MET A 286 29.63 -31.49 -38.71
C MET A 286 30.27 -32.88 -38.82
N PRO A 287 31.50 -32.93 -39.36
CA PRO A 287 32.20 -34.12 -39.87
C PRO A 287 32.83 -35.02 -38.79
#